data_AF-B5Y9R6-F1
#
_entry.id   AF-B5Y9R6-F1
#
_cell.length_a   1.000
_cell.length_b   1.000
_cell.length_c   1.000
_cell.angle_alpha   90.00
_cell.angle_beta   90.00
_cell.angle_gamma   90.00
#
_symmetry.space_group_name_H-M   'P 1'
#
loop_
_entity.id
_entity.type
_entity.pdbx_description
1 polymer ?
#
loop_
_entity_poly.entity_id
_entity_poly.type
_entity_poly.pdbx_seq_one_letter_code
_entity_poly.pdbx_strand_id
1 'polypeptide(L)'
;MRKLVAILVLVIAVAVPLAGCTNSSQGDNGNAQVTYKMRIYGTESCPYCQRMKDLSIEMFGATNTIFAEINPAITGTEANLQKFCILGSVLAAGDCSAPTPVVVLTDGEDHLLALWIGYVEKSELQKILDNTSVDRPLYWPYNSEGFIPLTEDKVNKVRETLGLK
;
A
#
# COMPACT_ATOMS: atom_id res chain seq x y z
N MET A 1 -62.83 -24.27 -62.79
CA MET A 1 -61.40 -24.14 -62.41
C MET A 1 -61.35 -23.09 -61.29
N ARG A 2 -60.89 -23.27 -60.06
CA ARG A 2 -59.96 -24.18 -59.36
C ARG A 2 -60.45 -24.25 -57.90
N LYS A 3 -60.65 -25.46 -57.37
CA LYS A 3 -59.88 -26.10 -56.27
C LYS A 3 -59.88 -25.34 -54.93
N LEU A 4 -60.61 -25.91 -53.97
CA LEU A 4 -60.33 -25.91 -52.53
C LEU A 4 -58.91 -26.43 -52.27
N VAL A 5 -58.15 -25.77 -51.39
CA VAL A 5 -57.06 -26.40 -50.63
C VAL A 5 -57.06 -25.85 -49.20
N ALA A 6 -56.98 -26.80 -48.27
CA ALA A 6 -57.03 -26.67 -46.83
C ALA A 6 -55.67 -26.35 -46.20
N ILE A 7 -55.72 -25.67 -45.05
CA ILE A 7 -55.01 -25.90 -43.78
C ILE A 7 -53.56 -26.43 -43.84
N LEU A 8 -52.63 -25.64 -43.27
CA LEU A 8 -51.80 -26.10 -42.15
C LEU A 8 -51.25 -24.92 -41.35
N VAL A 9 -51.66 -24.83 -40.09
CA VAL A 9 -51.00 -24.03 -39.05
C VAL A 9 -49.77 -24.83 -38.60
N LEU A 10 -48.58 -24.24 -38.68
CA LEU A 10 -47.49 -24.62 -37.79
C LEU A 10 -46.64 -23.40 -37.43
N VAL A 11 -46.52 -23.20 -36.12
CA VAL A 11 -45.86 -22.11 -35.42
C VAL A 11 -44.36 -22.30 -35.47
N ILE A 12 -43.61 -21.27 -35.85
CA ILE A 12 -42.21 -21.09 -35.42
C ILE A 12 -42.09 -19.66 -34.92
N ALA A 13 -42.24 -19.50 -33.60
CA ALA A 13 -41.86 -18.29 -32.88
C ALA A 13 -40.34 -18.28 -32.73
N VAL A 14 -39.67 -17.37 -33.43
CA VAL A 14 -38.27 -17.03 -33.14
C VAL A 14 -38.29 -15.74 -32.33
N ALA A 15 -37.88 -15.87 -31.07
CA ALA A 15 -37.89 -14.80 -30.08
C ALA A 15 -36.90 -13.67 -30.46
N VAL A 16 -37.40 -12.44 -30.40
CA VAL A 16 -36.64 -11.19 -30.46
C VAL A 16 -36.05 -10.91 -29.07
N PRO A 17 -34.76 -10.64 -28.91
CA PRO A 17 -34.25 -9.88 -27.79
C PRO A 17 -34.35 -8.37 -28.07
N LEU A 18 -34.84 -7.68 -27.05
CA LEU A 18 -35.27 -6.29 -26.99
C LEU A 18 -34.11 -5.28 -27.06
N ALA A 19 -34.50 -4.05 -27.39
CA ALA A 19 -33.69 -2.84 -27.43
C ALA A 19 -32.90 -2.55 -26.15
N GLY A 20 -31.76 -1.88 -26.30
CA GLY A 20 -31.00 -1.21 -25.23
C GLY A 20 -30.27 0.02 -25.78
N CYS A 21 -30.51 1.16 -25.14
CA CYS A 21 -30.20 2.52 -25.59
C CYS A 21 -28.71 2.92 -25.48
N THR A 22 -28.35 3.92 -26.28
CA THR A 22 -27.09 4.69 -26.30
C THR A 22 -26.64 5.19 -24.92
N ASN A 23 -25.34 5.18 -24.63
CA ASN A 23 -24.69 6.24 -23.85
C ASN A 23 -23.17 6.29 -24.02
N SER A 24 -22.71 7.53 -24.11
CA SER A 24 -21.35 8.07 -24.05
C SER A 24 -20.29 7.20 -23.40
N SER A 25 -19.25 6.84 -24.16
CA SER A 25 -17.94 6.53 -23.58
C SER A 25 -17.29 7.84 -23.15
N GLN A 26 -17.71 8.35 -21.99
CA GLN A 26 -16.91 9.25 -21.19
C GLN A 26 -15.66 8.48 -20.81
N GLY A 27 -14.49 8.97 -21.24
CA GLY A 27 -13.21 8.34 -20.95
C GLY A 27 -13.07 8.15 -19.45
N ASP A 28 -13.04 6.89 -19.03
CA ASP A 28 -12.54 6.51 -17.72
C ASP A 28 -11.07 6.91 -17.72
N ASN A 29 -10.77 8.06 -17.10
CA ASN A 29 -9.42 8.36 -16.66
C ASN A 29 -9.08 7.25 -15.65
N GLY A 30 -8.43 6.20 -16.16
CA GLY A 30 -7.90 5.10 -15.38
C GLY A 30 -6.86 5.61 -14.40
N ASN A 31 -7.32 6.21 -13.31
CA ASN A 31 -6.54 6.38 -12.12
C ASN A 31 -6.49 5.01 -11.48
N ALA A 32 -5.55 4.17 -11.94
CA ALA A 32 -5.22 2.93 -11.26
C ALA A 32 -5.11 3.27 -9.78
N GLN A 33 -6.03 2.76 -8.97
CA GLN A 33 -6.12 3.11 -7.56
C GLN A 33 -4.80 2.67 -6.90
N VAL A 34 -3.88 3.62 -6.72
CA VAL A 34 -2.57 3.36 -6.11
C VAL A 34 -2.85 2.79 -4.73
N THR A 35 -2.56 1.50 -4.58
CA THR A 35 -2.72 0.80 -3.32
C THR A 35 -1.44 1.03 -2.53
N TYR A 36 -1.54 1.43 -1.27
CA TYR A 36 -0.39 1.63 -0.40
C TYR A 36 -0.32 0.48 0.59
N LYS A 37 0.90 0.08 0.96
CA LYS A 37 1.15 -0.88 2.04
C LYS A 37 2.07 -0.25 3.07
N MET A 38 1.79 -0.50 4.34
CA MET A 38 2.56 0.03 5.46
C MET A 38 3.11 -1.10 6.31
N ARG A 39 4.43 -1.12 6.50
CA ARG A 39 5.13 -2.04 7.42
C ARG A 39 5.63 -1.24 8.62
N ILE A 40 5.23 -1.65 9.81
CA ILE A 40 5.52 -0.96 11.07
C ILE A 40 6.36 -1.90 11.92
N TYR A 41 7.62 -1.55 12.13
CA TYR A 41 8.53 -2.28 13.01
C TYR A 41 8.50 -1.64 14.41
N GLY A 42 8.10 -2.42 15.41
CA GLY A 42 7.96 -1.94 16.78
C GLY A 42 7.51 -3.06 17.70
N THR A 43 7.27 -2.73 18.97
CA THR A 43 6.77 -3.69 19.95
C THR A 43 5.28 -3.52 20.20
N GLU A 44 4.56 -4.59 20.50
CA GLU A 44 3.12 -4.48 20.81
C GLU A 44 2.86 -3.58 22.03
N SER A 45 3.82 -3.49 22.96
CA SER A 45 3.78 -2.61 24.13
C SER A 45 4.03 -1.11 23.84
N CYS A 46 4.49 -0.75 22.64
CA CYS A 46 4.84 0.62 22.28
C CYS A 46 3.58 1.41 21.88
N PRO A 47 3.15 2.46 22.64
CA PRO A 47 1.91 3.17 22.36
C PRO A 47 1.89 3.87 21.00
N TYR A 48 3.02 4.46 20.58
CA TYR A 48 3.13 5.11 19.27
C TYR A 48 3.10 4.11 18.12
N CYS A 49 3.56 2.87 18.36
CA CYS A 49 3.51 1.79 17.38
C CYS A 49 2.06 1.34 17.15
N GLN A 50 1.26 1.22 18.21
CA GLN A 50 -0.18 0.94 18.10
C GLN A 50 -0.94 2.07 17.41
N ARG A 51 -0.67 3.34 17.77
CA ARG A 51 -1.31 4.49 17.09
C ARG A 51 -1.01 4.52 15.60
N MET A 52 0.21 4.19 15.20
CA MET A 52 0.57 4.11 13.78
C MET A 52 -0.14 2.95 13.07
N LYS A 53 -0.25 1.79 13.75
CA LYS A 53 -0.96 0.60 13.25
C LYS A 53 -2.45 0.91 13.03
N ASP A 54 -3.10 1.52 14.01
CA ASP A 54 -4.51 1.89 13.94
C ASP A 54 -4.77 2.90 12.81
N LEU A 55 -3.94 3.95 12.71
CA LEU A 55 -4.03 4.92 11.63
C LEU A 55 -3.83 4.28 10.24
N SER A 56 -2.87 3.36 10.13
CA SER A 56 -2.62 2.62 8.89
C SER A 56 -3.81 1.74 8.51
N ILE A 57 -4.43 1.05 9.47
CA ILE A 57 -5.64 0.25 9.24
C ILE A 57 -6.79 1.15 8.79
N GLU A 58 -6.96 2.31 9.43
CA GLU A 58 -7.99 3.29 9.05
C GLU A 58 -7.80 3.77 7.60
N MET A 59 -6.57 4.07 7.19
CA MET A 59 -6.29 4.68 5.88
C MET A 59 -6.17 3.68 4.74
N PHE A 60 -5.60 2.50 4.99
CA PHE A 60 -5.23 1.54 3.94
C PHE A 60 -5.89 0.17 4.10
N GLY A 61 -6.54 -0.08 5.24
CA GLY A 61 -7.12 -1.38 5.58
C GLY A 61 -6.12 -2.33 6.24
N ALA A 62 -6.66 -3.31 6.98
CA ALA A 62 -5.87 -4.29 7.72
C ALA A 62 -5.00 -5.19 6.82
N THR A 63 -5.44 -5.50 5.61
CA THR A 63 -4.69 -6.32 4.65
C THR A 63 -3.44 -5.63 4.12
N ASN A 64 -3.42 -4.30 4.14
CA ASN A 64 -2.29 -3.48 3.68
C ASN A 64 -1.42 -2.97 4.84
N THR A 65 -1.76 -3.33 6.08
CA THR A 65 -1.02 -2.94 7.28
C THR A 65 -0.33 -4.15 7.87
N ILE A 66 1.00 -4.12 7.94
CA ILE A 66 1.82 -5.19 8.50
C ILE A 66 2.49 -4.65 9.76
N PHE A 67 2.16 -5.22 10.91
CA PHE A 67 2.89 -4.97 12.15
C PHE A 67 3.97 -6.05 12.32
N ALA A 68 5.23 -5.63 12.31
CA ALA A 68 6.39 -6.49 12.48
C ALA A 68 6.91 -6.36 13.91
N GLU A 69 6.53 -7.30 14.78
CA GLU A 69 7.01 -7.39 16.16
C GLU A 69 8.53 -7.64 16.18
N ILE A 70 9.24 -6.90 17.03
CA ILE A 70 10.71 -6.90 17.13
C ILE A 70 11.23 -7.30 18.52
N ASN A 71 10.34 -7.53 19.50
CA ASN A 71 10.72 -7.87 20.86
C ASN A 71 11.45 -9.22 20.90
N PRO A 72 12.76 -9.25 21.20
CA PRO A 72 13.57 -10.48 21.14
C PRO A 72 13.15 -11.53 22.17
N ALA A 73 12.32 -11.17 23.17
CA ALA A 73 11.75 -12.14 24.11
C ALA A 73 10.62 -12.99 23.50
N ILE A 74 10.12 -12.63 22.32
CA ILE A 74 9.07 -13.36 21.60
C ILE A 74 9.74 -14.17 20.48
N THR A 75 9.56 -15.50 20.52
CA THR A 75 10.11 -16.42 19.52
C THR A 75 9.68 -16.05 18.10
N GLY A 76 10.63 -16.04 17.16
CA GLY A 76 10.35 -15.83 15.73
C GLY A 76 10.40 -14.35 15.30
N THR A 77 10.80 -13.45 16.19
CA THR A 77 10.91 -12.00 15.91
C THR A 77 12.33 -11.59 15.48
N GLU A 78 13.29 -12.50 15.51
CA GLU A 78 14.72 -12.22 15.28
C GLU A 78 14.96 -11.58 13.91
N ALA A 79 14.29 -12.07 12.86
CA ALA A 79 14.41 -11.54 11.51
C ALA A 79 13.82 -10.11 11.40
N ASN A 80 12.74 -9.82 12.13
CA ASN A 80 12.15 -8.48 12.17
C ASN A 80 13.05 -7.50 12.94
N LEU A 81 13.63 -7.95 14.06
CA LEU A 81 14.59 -7.16 14.82
C LEU A 81 15.84 -6.82 13.98
N GLN A 82 16.39 -7.78 13.24
CA GLN A 82 17.52 -7.51 12.33
C GLN A 82 17.17 -6.47 11.27
N LYS A 83 16.00 -6.60 10.62
CA LYS A 83 15.50 -5.61 9.66
C LYS A 83 15.34 -4.24 10.31
N PHE A 84 14.74 -4.18 11.51
CA PHE A 84 14.60 -2.95 12.28
C PHE A 84 15.95 -2.26 12.51
N CYS A 85 16.98 -2.99 12.94
CA CYS A 85 18.31 -2.42 13.17
C CYS A 85 18.93 -1.82 11.90
N ILE A 86 18.77 -2.50 10.76
CA ILE A 86 19.28 -2.01 9.47
C ILE A 86 18.50 -0.78 8.99
N LEU A 87 17.17 -0.78 9.14
CA LEU A 87 16.36 0.40 8.82
C LEU A 87 16.68 1.57 9.76
N GLY A 88 16.97 1.28 11.03
CA GLY A 88 17.44 2.23 12.02
C GLY A 88 18.71 2.95 11.56
N SER A 89 19.72 2.21 11.10
CA SER A 89 20.99 2.79 10.63
C SER A 89 20.87 3.61 9.34
N VAL A 90 19.85 3.34 8.52
CA VAL A 90 19.51 4.18 7.36
C VAL A 90 18.98 5.55 7.79
N LEU A 91 18.17 5.60 8.85
CA LEU A 91 17.42 6.77 9.32
C LEU A 91 18.16 7.64 10.32
N ALA A 92 18.84 7.01 11.27
CA ALA A 92 19.59 7.62 12.35
C ALA A 92 20.95 6.92 12.41
N ALA A 93 22.02 7.60 12.80
CA ALA A 93 23.35 6.97 12.92
C ALA A 93 23.44 5.89 14.03
N GLY A 94 22.32 5.37 14.53
CA GLY A 94 22.22 4.30 15.50
C GLY A 94 21.48 3.11 14.90
N ASP A 95 22.10 1.93 14.99
CA ASP A 95 21.59 0.65 14.47
C ASP A 95 20.30 0.21 15.19
N CYS A 96 20.39 -0.79 16.07
CA CYS A 96 19.27 -1.27 16.89
C CYS A 96 18.79 -0.28 17.96
N SER A 97 19.40 0.92 18.04
CA SER A 97 19.05 1.96 19.00
C SER A 97 18.06 2.98 18.44
N ALA A 98 17.58 2.80 17.21
CA ALA A 98 16.54 3.65 16.66
C ALA A 98 15.28 3.65 17.57
N PRO A 99 14.59 4.78 17.75
CA PRO A 99 13.29 4.80 18.39
C PRO A 99 12.25 4.00 17.60
N THR A 100 11.25 3.46 18.29
CA THR A 100 10.11 2.78 17.66
C THR A 100 8.90 3.72 17.53
N PRO A 101 8.03 3.52 16.51
CA PRO A 101 8.19 2.57 15.41
C PRO A 101 9.19 3.05 14.35
N VAL A 102 9.76 2.12 13.59
CA VAL A 102 10.31 2.42 12.25
C VAL A 102 9.26 2.01 11.23
N VAL A 103 8.89 2.93 10.34
CA VAL A 103 7.75 2.74 9.43
C VAL A 103 8.23 2.82 7.99
N VAL A 104 7.78 1.86 7.19
CA VAL A 104 8.05 1.75 5.75
C VAL A 104 6.73 1.85 5.01
N LEU A 105 6.66 2.76 4.05
CA LEU A 105 5.57 2.89 3.09
C LEU A 105 6.03 2.38 1.73
N THR A 106 5.23 1.51 1.13
CA THR A 106 5.41 1.04 -0.25
C THR A 106 4.13 1.21 -1.05
N ASP A 107 4.26 1.18 -2.37
CA ASP A 107 3.09 1.04 -3.24
C ASP A 107 2.59 -0.44 -3.26
N GLY A 108 1.60 -0.70 -4.11
CA GLY A 108 0.95 -2.01 -4.25
C GLY A 108 1.87 -3.06 -4.87
N GLU A 109 2.89 -2.61 -5.60
CA GLU A 109 3.89 -3.45 -6.27
C GLU A 109 5.14 -3.69 -5.42
N ASP A 110 5.16 -3.17 -4.19
CA ASP A 110 6.25 -3.24 -3.23
C ASP A 110 7.48 -2.39 -3.61
N HIS A 111 7.29 -1.27 -4.32
CA HIS A 111 8.33 -0.24 -4.47
C HIS A 111 8.39 0.67 -3.23
N LEU A 112 9.60 1.06 -2.82
CA LEU A 112 9.78 1.96 -1.68
C LEU A 112 9.26 3.37 -2.00
N LEU A 113 8.42 3.91 -1.11
CA LEU A 113 7.91 5.27 -1.19
C LEU A 113 8.42 6.14 -0.04
N ALA A 114 8.35 5.65 1.20
CA ALA A 114 8.86 6.41 2.32
C ALA A 114 9.36 5.54 3.49
N LEU A 115 10.23 6.13 4.31
CA LEU A 115 10.81 5.52 5.50
C LEU A 115 10.95 6.56 6.62
N TRP A 116 10.48 6.30 7.83
CA TRP A 116 10.65 7.25 8.95
C TRP A 116 10.64 6.57 10.32
N ILE A 117 10.98 7.35 11.35
CA ILE A 117 10.91 6.95 12.76
C ILE A 117 9.76 7.71 13.41
N GLY A 118 8.96 7.00 14.20
CA GLY A 118 7.93 7.58 15.04
C GLY A 118 6.53 7.54 14.44
N TYR A 119 5.58 7.95 15.27
CA TYR A 119 4.21 8.19 14.86
C TYR A 119 4.11 9.52 14.12
N VAL A 120 3.31 9.55 13.05
CA VAL A 120 2.91 10.77 12.35
C VAL A 120 1.39 10.89 12.38
N GLU A 121 0.88 12.10 12.49
CA GLU A 121 -0.56 12.35 12.42
C GLU A 121 -1.09 12.13 11.00
N LYS A 122 -2.41 11.92 10.88
CA LYS A 122 -3.09 11.68 9.59
C LYS A 122 -2.79 12.77 8.55
N SER A 123 -2.77 14.03 8.98
CA SER A 123 -2.47 15.18 8.10
C SER A 123 -1.05 15.15 7.56
N GLU A 124 -0.09 14.72 8.38
CA GLU A 124 1.31 14.58 7.98
C GLU A 124 1.49 13.35 7.08
N LEU A 125 0.85 12.23 7.40
CA LEU A 125 0.83 11.05 6.53
C LEU A 125 0.26 11.39 5.14
N GLN A 126 -0.79 12.21 5.06
CA GLN A 126 -1.31 12.67 3.78
C GLN A 126 -0.26 13.46 2.99
N LYS A 127 0.51 14.34 3.63
CA LYS A 127 1.60 15.06 2.96
C LYS A 127 2.68 14.11 2.44
N ILE A 128 3.01 13.04 3.18
CA ILE A 128 3.95 12.02 2.70
C ILE A 128 3.43 11.39 1.41
N LEU A 129 2.15 10.98 1.40
CA LEU A 129 1.50 10.37 0.23
C LEU A 129 1.49 11.31 -0.97
N ASP A 130 1.24 12.60 -0.74
CA ASP A 130 1.14 13.60 -1.81
C ASP A 130 2.51 13.95 -2.42
N ASN A 131 3.61 13.71 -1.71
CA ASN A 131 4.97 14.12 -2.12
C ASN A 131 5.92 12.96 -2.44
N THR A 132 5.53 11.72 -2.17
CA THR A 132 6.35 10.54 -2.44
C THR A 132 6.14 10.02 -3.87
N SER A 133 7.19 9.45 -4.45
CA SER A 133 7.13 8.66 -5.67
C SER A 133 8.20 7.57 -5.66
N VAL A 134 8.05 6.58 -6.55
CA VAL A 134 9.05 5.50 -6.72
C VAL A 134 10.42 6.05 -7.10
N ASP A 135 10.46 7.09 -7.94
CA ASP A 135 11.72 7.74 -8.38
C ASP A 135 12.32 8.65 -7.30
N ARG A 136 11.54 9.02 -6.28
CA ARG A 136 11.98 9.92 -5.22
C ARG A 136 11.44 9.48 -3.85
N PRO A 137 11.92 8.33 -3.32
CA PRO A 137 11.51 7.89 -2.00
C PRO A 137 11.91 8.91 -0.93
N LEU A 138 11.05 9.13 0.05
CA LEU A 138 11.24 10.14 1.10
C LEU A 138 11.63 9.50 2.43
N TYR A 139 12.50 10.15 3.19
CA TYR A 139 12.70 9.80 4.59
C TYR A 139 12.69 11.00 5.50
N TRP A 140 12.31 10.75 6.76
CA TRP A 140 12.44 11.73 7.82
C TRP A 140 13.64 11.35 8.71
N PRO A 141 14.80 12.00 8.52
CA PRO A 141 15.95 11.83 9.41
C PRO A 141 15.63 12.25 10.84
N TYR A 142 16.26 11.58 11.80
CA TYR A 142 16.30 12.05 13.17
C TYR A 142 16.96 13.46 13.21
N ASN A 143 16.24 14.47 13.70
CA ASN A 143 16.62 15.89 13.78
C ASN A 143 16.47 16.77 12.51
N SER A 144 15.64 16.41 11.52
CA SER A 144 15.28 17.34 10.43
C SER A 144 13.89 17.93 10.57
N GLU A 145 13.67 19.09 9.93
CA GLU A 145 12.35 19.74 9.78
C GLU A 145 11.53 19.11 8.65
N GLY A 146 11.32 17.79 8.71
CA GLY A 146 10.47 17.04 7.79
C GLY A 146 11.24 16.13 6.82
N PHE A 147 10.49 15.68 5.81
CA PHE A 147 10.93 14.67 4.85
C PHE A 147 11.91 15.23 3.81
N ILE A 148 12.98 14.49 3.55
CA ILE A 148 13.93 14.73 2.46
C ILE A 148 14.07 13.48 1.59
N PRO A 149 14.54 13.59 0.34
CA PRO A 149 14.76 12.41 -0.50
C PRO A 149 15.80 11.46 0.10
N LEU A 150 15.56 10.14 0.06
CA LEU A 150 16.61 9.15 0.32
C LEU A 150 17.65 9.22 -0.81
N THR A 151 18.93 9.09 -0.46
CA THR A 151 19.98 8.85 -1.46
C THR A 151 19.85 7.45 -2.04
N GLU A 152 20.30 7.25 -3.28
CA GLU A 152 20.20 5.96 -3.99
C GLU A 152 20.81 4.80 -3.20
N ASP A 153 21.99 4.99 -2.59
CA ASP A 153 22.63 3.99 -1.72
C ASP A 153 21.72 3.53 -0.58
N LYS A 154 21.00 4.47 0.04
CA LYS A 154 20.07 4.17 1.14
C LYS A 154 18.80 3.50 0.62
N VAL A 155 18.28 3.91 -0.53
CA VAL A 155 17.14 3.25 -1.19
C VAL A 155 17.48 1.79 -1.47
N ASN A 156 18.63 1.52 -2.08
CA ASN A 156 19.07 0.16 -2.40
C ASN A 156 19.25 -0.67 -1.13
N LYS A 157 19.82 -0.09 -0.06
CA LYS A 157 19.97 -0.78 1.21
C LYS A 157 18.61 -1.20 1.81
N VAL A 158 17.62 -0.32 1.77
CA VAL A 158 16.26 -0.62 2.24
C VAL A 158 15.61 -1.70 1.37
N ARG A 159 15.72 -1.59 0.03
CA ARG A 159 15.17 -2.58 -0.91
C ARG A 159 15.72 -3.97 -0.68
N GLU A 160 17.04 -4.11 -0.58
CA GLU A 160 17.72 -5.37 -0.29
C GLU A 160 17.29 -5.96 1.06
N THR A 161 17.24 -5.13 2.10
CA THR A 161 16.87 -5.55 3.47
C THR A 161 15.45 -6.12 3.55
N LEU A 162 14.55 -5.55 2.75
CA LEU A 162 13.13 -5.86 2.79
C LEU A 162 12.67 -6.79 1.66
N GLY A 163 13.52 -7.06 0.67
CA GLY A 163 13.15 -7.81 -0.52
C GLY A 163 12.15 -7.06 -1.40
N LEU A 164 12.27 -5.73 -1.47
CA LEU A 164 11.41 -4.88 -2.29
C LEU A 164 11.82 -4.94 -3.76
N LYS A 165 10.88 -4.63 -4.65
CA LYS A 165 11.15 -4.56 -6.09
C LYS A 165 12.03 -3.39 -6.43
#